data_AF-A0A384LCU4-F1
#
_entry.id   AF-A0A384LCU4-F1
#
_cell.length_a   1.000
_cell.length_b   1.000
_cell.length_c   1.000
_cell.angle_alpha   90.00
_cell.angle_beta   90.00
_cell.angle_gamma   90.00
#
_symmetry.space_group_name_H-M   'P 1'
#
loop_
_entity.id
_entity.type
_entity.pdbx_description
1 polymer ?
#
loop_
_entity_poly.entity_id
_entity_poly.type
_entity_poly.pdbx_seq_one_letter_code
_entity_poly.pdbx_strand_id
1 'polypeptide(L)'
;MPVVDVQPDELRRLTGHEDKSDEEFKDDLFALGLEFEGVTDDGAFQLEFGPDRLDRLSVEGVARSLRYQYGDARGVSVPNTNDPDWTFVVDDDVPDERPYVTGAVVRGVDLDDAALDSLIQLQEKLHATMGRKRAKGAIGIHDLTMLKGDVLSENASGNSITYTGIDPDGDTFVALDSNDELTPAEVLEQHATGRKYADLVSEYDRYPAIYDEIGLFSFPPVINGRRTEVSTDSRDLLVELTGTDQWTIDRMCNIICYALAARGATIEEVEVQYETGTVTKPDFEVETKHVSHDRIETVLGVELELDEVIDLFERSGLDANAELGEETVYEVSIPPYRVDVLHPLDLVDDVGRAYGFNELEPRYPDVGTVGQRHERSRLEDAVRTSLVGLGFEDLLNFHMISEEENYERMDVEVGSDYLGGGEPASITEPYSEDYTMLRTWVLPSLTMVLENNTHRAYPQDLAEIGHVAHRDDDENTRVAEARHVAAVLARHDATYEDAKARLAALCRDFDADLETPATDHPSFIDGRTAAVVIDGEEVGVVGELHPKVIVEHDLELPVAAFEFDLSALA
;
A
#
# COMPACT_ATOMS: atom_id res chain seq x y z
N MET A 1 -2.11 4.75 4.49
CA MET A 1 -2.52 3.70 5.46
C MET A 1 -4.03 3.79 5.65
N PRO A 2 -4.72 2.80 6.24
CA PRO A 2 -6.12 2.95 6.61
C PRO A 2 -6.31 4.09 7.62
N VAL A 3 -7.34 4.91 7.39
CA VAL A 3 -7.83 5.93 8.34
C VAL A 3 -9.23 5.52 8.76
N VAL A 4 -9.53 5.56 10.05
CA VAL A 4 -10.86 5.32 10.62
C VAL A 4 -11.35 6.57 11.32
N ASP A 5 -12.59 6.96 11.07
CA ASP A 5 -13.23 8.07 11.75
C ASP A 5 -13.97 7.54 12.99
N VAL A 6 -13.66 8.09 14.17
CA VAL A 6 -14.15 7.60 15.46
C VAL A 6 -14.77 8.74 16.26
N GLN A 7 -16.03 8.58 16.64
CA GLN A 7 -16.73 9.52 17.52
C GLN A 7 -16.17 9.44 18.95
N PRO A 8 -15.57 10.52 19.50
CA PRO A 8 -14.88 10.47 20.80
C PRO A 8 -15.81 10.11 21.96
N ASP A 9 -17.04 10.65 21.95
CA ASP A 9 -18.03 10.38 23.00
C ASP A 9 -18.57 8.95 22.95
N GLU A 10 -18.60 8.35 21.77
CA GLU A 10 -18.95 6.94 21.63
C GLU A 10 -17.82 6.03 22.10
N LEU A 11 -16.58 6.36 21.72
CA LEU A 11 -15.39 5.64 22.18
C LEU A 11 -15.31 5.65 23.71
N ARG A 12 -15.59 6.78 24.35
CA ARG A 12 -15.73 6.92 25.81
C ARG A 12 -16.74 5.96 26.42
N ARG A 13 -17.95 5.90 25.85
CA ARG A 13 -19.01 5.00 26.33
C ARG A 13 -18.62 3.54 26.17
N LEU A 14 -18.08 3.15 25.02
CA LEU A 14 -17.69 1.77 24.74
C LEU A 14 -16.50 1.30 25.57
N THR A 15 -15.59 2.22 25.93
CA THR A 15 -14.48 1.91 26.85
C THR A 15 -14.87 1.97 28.32
N GLY A 16 -15.95 2.67 28.68
CA GLY A 16 -16.36 2.91 30.06
C GLY A 16 -15.61 4.05 30.76
N HIS A 17 -14.92 4.91 29.99
CA HIS A 17 -14.08 6.01 30.48
C HIS A 17 -14.61 7.39 30.05
N GLU A 18 -15.86 7.70 30.42
CA GLU A 18 -16.54 8.95 30.04
C GLU A 18 -15.88 10.22 30.58
N ASP A 19 -15.11 10.10 31.68
CA ASP A 19 -14.45 11.24 32.32
C ASP A 19 -13.13 11.67 31.67
N LYS A 20 -12.56 10.85 30.76
CA LYS A 20 -11.27 11.14 30.11
C LYS A 20 -11.39 12.24 29.07
N SER A 21 -10.45 13.19 29.10
CA SER A 21 -10.35 14.28 28.13
C SER A 21 -9.93 13.80 26.73
N ASP A 22 -10.11 14.66 25.73
CA ASP A 22 -9.68 14.36 24.35
C ASP A 22 -8.15 14.18 24.25
N GLU A 23 -7.38 14.92 25.04
CA GLU A 23 -5.92 14.81 25.05
C GLU A 23 -5.48 13.46 25.62
N GLU A 24 -6.06 13.02 26.73
CA GLU A 24 -5.77 11.71 27.33
C GLU A 24 -6.08 10.56 26.37
N PHE A 25 -7.22 10.59 25.67
CA PHE A 25 -7.54 9.56 24.67
C PHE A 25 -6.56 9.55 23.51
N LYS A 26 -6.10 10.71 23.04
CA LYS A 26 -5.12 10.77 21.95
C LYS A 26 -3.78 10.18 22.36
N ASP A 27 -3.34 10.43 23.58
CA ASP A 27 -2.12 9.82 24.12
C ASP A 27 -2.26 8.29 24.24
N ASP A 28 -3.41 7.80 24.74
CA ASP A 28 -3.70 6.37 24.85
C ASP A 28 -3.79 5.67 23.47
N LEU A 29 -4.41 6.35 22.48
CA LEU A 29 -4.50 5.87 21.10
C LEU A 29 -3.11 5.82 20.45
N PHE A 30 -2.27 6.83 20.66
CA PHE A 30 -0.90 6.84 20.18
C PHE A 30 -0.09 5.68 20.77
N ALA A 31 -0.25 5.40 22.07
CA ALA A 31 0.39 4.25 22.72
C ALA A 31 -0.04 2.90 22.13
N LEU A 32 -1.25 2.81 21.56
CA LEU A 32 -1.73 1.63 20.82
C LEU A 32 -1.25 1.56 19.36
N GLY A 33 -0.57 2.60 18.87
CA GLY A 33 -0.16 2.75 17.48
C GLY A 33 -1.25 3.27 16.55
N LEU A 34 -2.20 4.07 17.08
CA LEU A 34 -3.15 4.85 16.29
C LEU A 34 -2.75 6.32 16.33
N GLU A 35 -2.42 6.87 15.16
CA GLU A 35 -1.98 8.26 15.00
C GLU A 35 -3.17 9.16 14.70
N PHE A 36 -3.27 10.28 15.42
CA PHE A 36 -4.32 11.27 15.21
C PHE A 36 -3.95 12.21 14.06
N GLU A 37 -4.68 12.14 12.95
CA GLU A 37 -4.44 12.95 11.74
C GLU A 37 -5.25 14.25 11.73
N GLY A 38 -6.41 14.26 12.40
CA GLY A 38 -7.30 15.40 12.36
C GLY A 38 -8.69 15.12 12.93
N VAL A 39 -9.58 16.09 12.74
CA VAL A 39 -10.99 16.00 13.10
C VAL A 39 -11.81 16.25 11.86
N THR A 40 -12.84 15.43 11.63
CA THR A 40 -13.83 15.66 10.59
C THR A 40 -14.75 16.85 10.93
N ASP A 41 -15.53 17.32 9.95
CA ASP A 41 -16.45 18.46 10.14
C ASP A 41 -17.53 18.19 11.21
N ASP A 42 -17.89 16.92 11.42
CA ASP A 42 -18.85 16.45 12.41
C ASP A 42 -18.22 16.11 13.78
N GLY A 43 -16.91 16.31 13.95
CA GLY A 43 -16.23 16.17 15.23
C GLY A 43 -15.62 14.80 15.52
N ALA A 44 -15.62 13.87 14.57
CA ALA A 44 -14.96 12.57 14.71
C ALA A 44 -13.44 12.70 14.63
N PHE A 45 -12.71 11.89 15.40
CA PHE A 45 -11.26 11.78 15.27
C PHE A 45 -10.89 10.92 14.07
N GLN A 46 -9.97 11.43 13.25
CA GLN A 46 -9.38 10.67 12.15
C GLN A 46 -8.13 9.97 12.65
N LEU A 47 -8.17 8.64 12.70
CA LEU A 47 -7.11 7.81 13.26
C LEU A 47 -6.47 6.97 12.16
N GLU A 48 -5.17 7.19 11.90
CA GLU A 48 -4.36 6.38 10.99
C GLU A 48 -3.69 5.23 11.77
N PHE A 49 -3.64 4.02 11.21
CA PHE A 49 -2.97 2.89 11.84
C PHE A 49 -2.46 1.85 10.83
N GLY A 50 -1.62 0.93 11.29
CA GLY A 50 -1.09 -0.18 10.51
C GLY A 50 -2.16 -1.06 9.85
N PRO A 51 -1.99 -1.47 8.57
CA PRO A 51 -2.99 -2.29 7.87
C PRO A 51 -3.06 -3.74 8.38
N ASP A 52 -2.27 -4.10 9.39
CA ASP A 52 -2.25 -5.39 10.07
C ASP A 52 -3.49 -5.55 10.97
N ARG A 53 -3.80 -4.54 11.79
CA ARG A 53 -4.89 -4.61 12.79
C ARG A 53 -6.26 -4.23 12.21
N LEU A 54 -6.74 -5.00 11.24
CA LEU A 54 -8.04 -4.78 10.57
C LEU A 54 -9.24 -4.82 11.54
N ASP A 55 -9.05 -5.39 12.73
CA ASP A 55 -10.02 -5.35 13.81
C ASP A 55 -10.24 -3.94 14.39
N ARG A 56 -9.45 -2.94 14.00
CA ARG A 56 -9.53 -1.52 14.42
C ARG A 56 -10.17 -0.61 13.36
N LEU A 57 -10.76 -1.16 12.30
CA LEU A 57 -11.45 -0.38 11.25
C LEU A 57 -12.80 0.21 11.70
N SER A 58 -13.14 0.13 12.99
CA SER A 58 -14.37 0.66 13.58
C SER A 58 -14.14 1.09 15.03
N VAL A 59 -15.06 1.91 15.57
CA VAL A 59 -14.98 2.40 16.95
C VAL A 59 -15.02 1.26 17.98
N GLU A 60 -15.76 0.18 17.72
CA GLU A 60 -15.86 -0.99 18.59
C GLU A 60 -14.52 -1.74 18.65
N GLY A 61 -13.85 -1.81 17.51
CA GLY A 61 -12.52 -2.37 17.37
C GLY A 61 -11.44 -1.62 18.15
N VAL A 62 -11.44 -0.29 18.00
CA VAL A 62 -10.56 0.62 18.74
C VAL A 62 -10.87 0.57 20.23
N ALA A 63 -12.14 0.64 20.62
CA ALA A 63 -12.59 0.55 22.01
C ALA A 63 -12.14 -0.77 22.66
N ARG A 64 -12.28 -1.90 21.96
CA ARG A 64 -11.80 -3.20 22.42
C ARG A 64 -10.30 -3.18 22.69
N SER A 65 -9.49 -2.63 21.78
CA SER A 65 -8.04 -2.50 21.97
C SER A 65 -7.69 -1.64 23.20
N LEU A 66 -8.38 -0.52 23.40
CA LEU A 66 -8.19 0.35 24.57
C LEU A 66 -8.58 -0.34 25.88
N ARG A 67 -9.69 -1.09 25.89
CA ARG A 67 -10.10 -1.84 27.09
C ARG A 67 -9.06 -2.89 27.50
N TYR A 68 -8.40 -3.53 26.54
CA TYR A 68 -7.27 -4.42 26.81
C TYR A 68 -6.06 -3.66 27.35
N GLN A 69 -5.70 -2.52 26.74
CA GLN A 69 -4.61 -1.66 27.20
C GLN A 69 -4.79 -1.19 28.65
N TYR A 70 -6.00 -0.76 29.00
CA TYR A 70 -6.38 -0.33 30.35
C TYR A 70 -6.51 -1.49 31.34
N GLY A 71 -6.59 -2.73 30.85
CA GLY A 71 -6.80 -3.93 31.67
C GLY A 71 -8.26 -4.15 32.10
N ASP A 72 -9.22 -3.42 31.52
CA ASP A 72 -10.66 -3.58 31.75
C ASP A 72 -11.21 -4.85 31.08
N ALA A 73 -10.55 -5.27 30.01
CA ALA A 73 -10.73 -6.57 29.36
C ALA A 73 -9.41 -7.32 29.39
N ARG A 74 -9.49 -8.65 29.47
CA ARG A 74 -8.34 -9.56 29.55
C ARG A 74 -8.66 -10.86 28.85
N GLY A 75 -7.65 -11.42 28.20
CA GLY A 75 -7.74 -12.75 27.59
C GLY A 75 -8.56 -12.80 26.29
N VAL A 76 -8.74 -14.01 25.78
CA VAL A 76 -9.57 -14.25 24.60
C VAL A 76 -11.04 -14.15 25.00
N SER A 77 -11.77 -13.28 24.29
CA SER A 77 -13.22 -13.21 24.37
C SER A 77 -13.82 -13.68 23.06
N VAL A 78 -14.68 -14.70 23.09
CA VAL A 78 -15.43 -15.18 21.92
C VAL A 78 -16.91 -14.80 22.09
N PRO A 79 -17.57 -14.21 21.07
CA PRO A 79 -19.01 -13.93 21.12
C PRO A 79 -19.82 -15.20 21.38
N ASN A 80 -20.86 -15.09 22.19
CA ASN A 80 -21.81 -16.20 22.37
C ASN A 80 -22.62 -16.39 21.09
N THR A 81 -22.83 -17.65 20.70
CA THR A 81 -23.68 -18.04 19.59
C THR A 81 -24.94 -18.77 20.05
N ASN A 82 -26.02 -18.65 19.27
CA ASN A 82 -27.19 -19.53 19.36
C ASN A 82 -27.23 -20.49 18.16
N ASP A 83 -27.97 -21.60 18.33
CA ASP A 83 -28.19 -22.60 17.28
C ASP A 83 -28.79 -21.97 16.01
N PRO A 84 -28.43 -22.46 14.82
CA PRO A 84 -28.87 -21.89 13.56
C PRO A 84 -30.36 -22.10 13.29
N ASP A 85 -31.06 -21.02 12.92
CA ASP A 85 -32.42 -21.04 12.35
C ASP A 85 -32.42 -20.73 10.85
N TRP A 86 -31.28 -20.26 10.31
CA TRP A 86 -31.13 -19.89 8.90
C TRP A 86 -30.08 -20.74 8.18
N THR A 87 -30.39 -21.12 6.95
CA THR A 87 -29.51 -21.90 6.06
C THR A 87 -29.29 -21.18 4.73
N PHE A 88 -28.03 -21.04 4.34
CA PHE A 88 -27.61 -20.68 2.99
C PHE A 88 -27.51 -21.96 2.16
N VAL A 89 -28.38 -22.12 1.17
CA VAL A 89 -28.30 -23.21 0.19
C VAL A 89 -27.45 -22.73 -0.98
N VAL A 90 -26.35 -23.42 -1.25
CA VAL A 90 -25.43 -23.09 -2.34
C VAL A 90 -25.74 -24.00 -3.53
N ASP A 91 -26.19 -23.41 -4.62
CA ASP A 91 -26.52 -24.12 -5.86
C ASP A 91 -25.27 -24.44 -6.69
N ASP A 92 -25.38 -25.46 -7.56
CA ASP A 92 -24.32 -25.85 -8.52
C ASP A 92 -24.06 -24.80 -9.59
N ASP A 93 -24.99 -23.86 -9.75
CA ASP A 93 -24.96 -22.81 -10.75
C ASP A 93 -24.13 -21.60 -10.32
N VAL A 94 -23.60 -21.58 -9.08
CA VAL A 94 -22.70 -20.53 -8.60
C VAL A 94 -21.47 -20.42 -9.53
N PRO A 95 -21.05 -19.20 -9.93
CA PRO A 95 -19.87 -19.02 -10.77
C PRO A 95 -18.58 -19.54 -10.11
N ASP A 96 -17.76 -20.27 -10.88
CA ASP A 96 -16.46 -20.81 -10.42
C ASP A 96 -15.50 -19.71 -9.96
N GLU A 97 -15.63 -18.50 -10.52
CA GLU A 97 -14.82 -17.35 -10.18
C GLU A 97 -15.11 -16.83 -8.75
N ARG A 98 -16.30 -17.12 -8.20
CA ARG A 98 -16.74 -16.67 -6.87
C ARG A 98 -17.55 -17.74 -6.12
N PRO A 99 -16.91 -18.86 -5.74
CA PRO A 99 -17.62 -20.07 -5.31
C PRO A 99 -18.05 -20.06 -3.84
N TYR A 100 -17.57 -19.10 -3.03
CA TYR A 100 -17.73 -19.13 -1.57
C TYR A 100 -18.74 -18.12 -1.06
N VAL A 101 -19.52 -18.55 -0.06
CA VAL A 101 -20.42 -17.72 0.74
C VAL A 101 -20.26 -18.08 2.21
N THR A 102 -20.41 -17.10 3.10
CA THR A 102 -20.43 -17.25 4.55
C THR A 102 -21.36 -16.20 5.13
N GLY A 103 -21.70 -16.31 6.41
CA GLY A 103 -22.58 -15.33 7.03
C GLY A 103 -22.83 -15.59 8.50
N ALA A 104 -23.69 -14.73 9.05
CA ALA A 104 -24.21 -14.83 10.41
C ALA A 104 -25.56 -14.11 10.48
N VAL A 105 -26.42 -14.55 11.39
CA VAL A 105 -27.56 -13.74 11.83
C VAL A 105 -27.16 -12.97 13.09
N VAL A 106 -27.56 -11.72 13.20
CA VAL A 106 -27.26 -10.86 14.35
C VAL A 106 -28.57 -10.38 14.95
N ARG A 107 -28.82 -10.74 16.21
CA ARG A 107 -30.09 -10.49 16.91
C ARG A 107 -29.97 -9.36 17.90
N GLY A 108 -31.00 -8.50 17.93
CA GLY A 108 -31.17 -7.47 18.95
C GLY A 108 -30.06 -6.42 18.98
N VAL A 109 -29.52 -6.03 17.82
CA VAL A 109 -28.61 -4.88 17.73
C VAL A 109 -29.39 -3.58 17.91
N ASP A 110 -28.81 -2.60 18.60
CA ASP A 110 -29.36 -1.23 18.67
C ASP A 110 -28.53 -0.31 17.78
N LEU A 111 -29.15 0.17 16.69
CA LEU A 111 -28.52 1.03 15.70
C LEU A 111 -29.08 2.45 15.83
N ASP A 112 -28.35 3.35 16.49
CA ASP A 112 -28.53 4.78 16.29
C ASP A 112 -27.77 5.25 15.04
N ASP A 113 -27.88 6.54 14.69
CA ASP A 113 -27.23 7.09 13.51
C ASP A 113 -25.70 6.84 13.52
N ALA A 114 -25.05 7.03 14.67
CA ALA A 114 -23.61 6.82 14.82
C ALA A 114 -23.21 5.34 14.68
N ALA A 115 -24.01 4.42 15.24
CA ALA A 115 -23.79 2.98 15.11
C ALA A 115 -23.94 2.50 13.68
N LEU A 116 -24.94 3.03 12.95
CA LEU A 116 -25.16 2.73 11.54
C LEU A 116 -24.00 3.24 10.69
N ASP A 117 -23.55 4.48 10.92
CA ASP A 117 -22.40 5.08 10.24
C ASP A 117 -21.11 4.27 10.50
N SER A 118 -20.88 3.84 11.75
CA SER A 118 -19.75 2.97 12.12
C SER A 118 -19.78 1.63 11.38
N LEU A 119 -20.96 1.01 11.26
CA LEU A 119 -21.14 -0.26 10.56
C LEU A 119 -20.89 -0.12 9.04
N ILE A 120 -21.39 0.96 8.43
CA ILE A 120 -21.15 1.29 7.03
C ILE A 120 -19.66 1.52 6.80
N GLN A 121 -19.01 2.32 7.67
CA GLN A 121 -17.57 2.55 7.60
C GLN A 121 -16.78 1.23 7.69
N LEU A 122 -17.08 0.37 8.66
CA LEU A 122 -16.42 -0.93 8.80
C LEU A 122 -16.56 -1.76 7.51
N GLN A 123 -17.76 -1.80 6.95
CA GLN A 123 -18.04 -2.49 5.69
C GLN A 123 -17.19 -1.94 4.53
N GLU A 124 -17.19 -0.62 4.33
CA GLU A 124 -16.45 0.02 3.24
C GLU A 124 -14.94 -0.15 3.39
N LYS A 125 -14.42 -0.04 4.61
CA LYS A 125 -12.98 -0.18 4.89
C LYS A 125 -12.53 -1.64 4.72
N LEU A 126 -13.33 -2.62 5.15
CA LEU A 126 -13.06 -4.03 4.88
C LEU A 126 -13.13 -4.35 3.39
N HIS A 127 -14.08 -3.77 2.64
CA HIS A 127 -14.11 -3.89 1.17
C HIS A 127 -12.85 -3.33 0.53
N ALA A 128 -12.38 -2.15 0.96
CA ALA A 128 -11.21 -1.49 0.40
C ALA A 128 -9.89 -2.22 0.71
N THR A 129 -9.78 -2.77 1.92
CA THR A 129 -8.57 -3.45 2.42
C THR A 129 -8.61 -4.94 2.10
N MET A 130 -9.15 -5.75 3.02
CA MET A 130 -9.15 -7.21 2.95
C MET A 130 -9.89 -7.75 1.72
N GLY A 131 -11.01 -7.10 1.36
CA GLY A 131 -11.81 -7.41 0.19
C GLY A 131 -11.20 -6.99 -1.15
N ARG A 132 -10.08 -6.25 -1.16
CA ARG A 132 -9.41 -5.71 -2.37
C ARG A 132 -10.37 -5.00 -3.33
N LYS A 133 -11.04 -3.96 -2.83
CA LYS A 133 -12.13 -3.25 -3.52
C LYS A 133 -13.25 -4.20 -3.97
N ARG A 134 -13.64 -5.11 -3.08
CA ARG A 134 -14.64 -6.19 -3.29
C ARG A 134 -14.23 -7.32 -4.24
N ALA A 135 -13.09 -7.25 -4.91
CA ALA A 135 -12.64 -8.30 -5.82
C ALA A 135 -12.46 -9.65 -5.11
N LYS A 136 -11.88 -9.66 -3.90
CA LYS A 136 -11.61 -10.88 -3.13
C LYS A 136 -12.80 -11.30 -2.25
N GLY A 137 -13.50 -10.34 -1.66
CA GLY A 137 -14.65 -10.57 -0.78
C GLY A 137 -15.57 -9.35 -0.73
N ALA A 138 -16.88 -9.58 -0.79
CA ALA A 138 -17.93 -8.58 -0.63
C ALA A 138 -18.77 -8.89 0.60
N ILE A 139 -19.43 -7.87 1.14
CA ILE A 139 -20.26 -7.93 2.34
C ILE A 139 -21.62 -7.38 1.95
N GLY A 140 -22.67 -8.11 2.29
CA GLY A 140 -24.04 -7.64 2.30
C GLY A 140 -24.58 -7.66 3.73
N ILE A 141 -25.16 -6.55 4.18
CA ILE A 141 -25.87 -6.46 5.45
C ILE A 141 -27.32 -6.13 5.14
N HIS A 142 -28.23 -6.92 5.69
CA HIS A 142 -29.64 -6.92 5.34
C HIS A 142 -30.51 -6.86 6.60
N ASP A 143 -31.60 -6.11 6.56
CA ASP A 143 -32.64 -6.18 7.60
C ASP A 143 -33.33 -7.55 7.51
N LEU A 144 -33.13 -8.38 8.53
CA LEU A 144 -33.64 -9.75 8.57
C LEU A 144 -35.17 -9.78 8.54
N THR A 145 -35.83 -8.76 9.09
CA THR A 145 -37.30 -8.71 9.17
C THR A 145 -37.95 -8.53 7.80
N MET A 146 -37.18 -8.06 6.82
CA MET A 146 -37.60 -7.88 5.43
C MET A 146 -37.37 -9.12 4.57
N LEU A 147 -36.69 -10.15 5.09
CA LEU A 147 -36.44 -11.42 4.44
C LEU A 147 -37.54 -12.43 4.75
N LYS A 148 -37.83 -13.30 3.78
CA LYS A 148 -38.77 -14.41 3.92
C LYS A 148 -38.09 -15.72 3.57
N GLY A 149 -37.76 -16.51 4.58
CA GLY A 149 -37.10 -17.80 4.38
C GLY A 149 -37.98 -18.79 3.66
N ASP A 150 -37.38 -19.54 2.73
CA ASP A 150 -38.00 -20.71 2.14
C ASP A 150 -38.02 -21.89 3.12
N VAL A 151 -39.01 -22.78 2.95
CA VAL A 151 -39.09 -24.01 3.74
C VAL A 151 -38.24 -25.09 3.05
N LEU A 152 -37.08 -25.39 3.63
CA LEU A 152 -36.10 -26.37 3.12
C LEU A 152 -36.70 -27.76 2.78
N SER A 153 -37.70 -28.21 3.55
CA SER A 153 -38.52 -29.39 3.23
C SER A 153 -39.78 -29.46 4.11
N GLU A 154 -40.80 -30.25 3.73
CA GLU A 154 -42.04 -30.43 4.52
C GLU A 154 -41.82 -30.93 5.98
N ASN A 155 -40.60 -31.35 6.35
CA ASN A 155 -40.23 -31.81 7.70
C ASN A 155 -39.02 -31.08 8.32
N ALA A 156 -38.46 -30.05 7.67
CA ALA A 156 -37.35 -29.28 8.21
C ALA A 156 -37.89 -28.04 8.96
N SER A 157 -37.35 -27.79 10.15
CA SER A 157 -37.53 -26.52 10.86
C SER A 157 -36.38 -25.59 10.50
N GLY A 158 -36.68 -24.41 9.97
CA GLY A 158 -35.67 -23.39 9.62
C GLY A 158 -36.06 -22.59 8.39
N ASN A 159 -35.46 -21.42 8.25
CA ASN A 159 -35.58 -20.51 7.11
C ASN A 159 -34.39 -20.72 6.17
N SER A 160 -34.58 -20.68 4.85
CA SER A 160 -33.45 -20.71 3.91
C SER A 160 -33.41 -19.58 2.91
N ILE A 161 -32.20 -19.26 2.47
CA ILE A 161 -31.87 -18.41 1.34
C ILE A 161 -30.94 -19.16 0.39
N THR A 162 -30.92 -18.77 -0.88
CA THR A 162 -30.16 -19.47 -1.92
C THR A 162 -29.08 -18.56 -2.48
N TYR A 163 -27.84 -19.05 -2.53
CA TYR A 163 -26.74 -18.46 -3.29
C TYR A 163 -26.55 -19.23 -4.59
N THR A 164 -26.68 -18.56 -5.72
CA THR A 164 -26.73 -19.18 -7.05
C THR A 164 -26.13 -18.26 -8.12
N GLY A 165 -25.96 -18.76 -9.34
CA GLY A 165 -25.62 -17.96 -10.51
C GLY A 165 -26.83 -17.75 -11.42
N ILE A 166 -27.04 -16.52 -11.90
CA ILE A 166 -28.17 -16.16 -12.78
C ILE A 166 -27.69 -15.62 -14.12
N ASP A 167 -28.54 -15.71 -15.15
CA ASP A 167 -28.29 -15.02 -16.41
C ASP A 167 -28.22 -13.49 -16.18
N PRO A 168 -27.34 -12.75 -16.90
CA PRO A 168 -27.26 -11.29 -16.79
C PRO A 168 -28.60 -10.57 -17.02
N ASP A 169 -29.43 -11.13 -17.91
CA ASP A 169 -30.79 -10.66 -18.22
C ASP A 169 -31.88 -11.45 -17.45
N GLY A 170 -31.52 -12.04 -16.31
CA GLY A 170 -32.40 -12.86 -15.45
C GLY A 170 -33.44 -12.05 -14.67
N ASP A 171 -33.77 -12.49 -13.46
CA ASP A 171 -34.79 -11.82 -12.65
C ASP A 171 -34.39 -10.38 -12.31
N THR A 172 -35.40 -9.51 -12.24
CA THR A 172 -35.22 -8.12 -11.88
C THR A 172 -35.30 -7.90 -10.38
N PHE A 173 -34.63 -6.84 -9.91
CA PHE A 173 -34.79 -6.36 -8.55
C PHE A 173 -34.62 -4.83 -8.50
N VAL A 174 -35.07 -4.22 -7.40
CA VAL A 174 -34.82 -2.79 -7.15
C VAL A 174 -33.53 -2.67 -6.34
N ALA A 175 -32.47 -2.21 -7.00
CA ALA A 175 -31.17 -1.98 -6.37
C ALA A 175 -31.25 -0.84 -5.32
N LEU A 176 -30.36 -0.88 -4.32
CA LEU A 176 -30.22 0.23 -3.37
C LEU A 176 -29.99 1.56 -4.10
N ASP A 177 -30.52 2.66 -3.57
CA ASP A 177 -30.52 3.99 -4.21
C ASP A 177 -31.23 4.08 -5.58
N SER A 178 -32.00 3.05 -5.96
CA SER A 178 -32.83 3.04 -7.17
C SER A 178 -34.33 3.00 -6.86
N ASN A 179 -35.15 3.40 -7.84
CA ASN A 179 -36.60 3.17 -7.85
C ASN A 179 -37.02 2.27 -9.04
N ASP A 180 -36.10 1.96 -9.94
CA ASP A 180 -36.34 1.16 -11.12
C ASP A 180 -36.06 -0.32 -10.81
N GLU A 181 -36.96 -1.17 -11.28
CA GLU A 181 -36.79 -2.62 -11.27
C GLU A 181 -35.96 -3.00 -12.51
N LEU A 182 -34.74 -3.47 -12.29
CA LEU A 182 -33.71 -3.67 -13.30
C LEU A 182 -33.17 -5.10 -13.27
N THR A 183 -32.73 -5.61 -14.42
CA THR A 183 -31.92 -6.84 -14.46
C THR A 183 -30.49 -6.57 -13.95
N PRO A 184 -29.74 -7.60 -13.54
CA PRO A 184 -28.32 -7.45 -13.19
C PRO A 184 -27.47 -6.75 -14.26
N ALA A 185 -27.67 -7.08 -15.55
CA ALA A 185 -27.00 -6.42 -16.66
C ALA A 185 -27.35 -4.93 -16.73
N GLU A 186 -28.63 -4.58 -16.60
CA GLU A 186 -29.07 -3.19 -16.59
C GLU A 186 -28.51 -2.42 -15.39
N VAL A 187 -28.35 -3.06 -14.23
CA VAL A 187 -27.68 -2.47 -13.06
C VAL A 187 -26.24 -2.09 -13.41
N LEU A 188 -25.47 -2.98 -14.05
CA LEU A 188 -24.09 -2.69 -14.45
C LEU A 188 -24.01 -1.52 -15.44
N GLU A 189 -24.99 -1.40 -16.35
CA GLU A 189 -25.01 -0.36 -17.37
C GLU A 189 -25.57 0.98 -16.89
N GLN A 190 -26.53 0.99 -15.96
CA GLN A 190 -27.33 2.17 -15.64
C GLN A 190 -27.07 2.72 -14.23
N HIS A 191 -26.78 1.86 -13.26
CA HIS A 191 -26.59 2.25 -11.87
C HIS A 191 -25.15 2.72 -11.59
N ALA A 192 -24.98 3.77 -10.78
CA ALA A 192 -23.66 4.33 -10.48
C ALA A 192 -22.72 3.31 -9.81
N THR A 193 -23.23 2.59 -8.79
CA THR A 193 -22.50 1.50 -8.13
C THR A 193 -22.29 0.31 -9.06
N GLY A 194 -23.26 0.04 -9.95
CA GLY A 194 -23.15 -1.04 -10.94
C GLY A 194 -21.96 -0.81 -11.87
N ARG A 195 -21.89 0.37 -12.49
CA ARG A 195 -20.77 0.78 -13.35
C ARG A 195 -19.42 0.74 -12.64
N LYS A 196 -19.40 1.17 -11.37
CA LYS A 196 -18.16 1.21 -10.56
C LYS A 196 -17.54 -0.18 -10.37
N TYR A 197 -18.37 -1.23 -10.27
CA TYR A 197 -17.93 -2.59 -9.97
C TYR A 197 -18.19 -3.58 -11.12
N ALA A 198 -18.54 -3.08 -12.31
CA ALA A 198 -18.88 -3.92 -13.46
C ALA A 198 -17.74 -4.87 -13.85
N ASP A 199 -16.50 -4.37 -13.86
CA ASP A 199 -15.31 -5.15 -14.22
C ASP A 199 -15.08 -6.39 -13.32
N LEU A 200 -15.72 -6.46 -12.14
CA LEU A 200 -15.59 -7.62 -11.24
C LEU A 200 -16.40 -8.83 -11.71
N VAL A 201 -17.44 -8.63 -12.52
CA VAL A 201 -18.39 -9.68 -12.93
C VAL A 201 -18.69 -9.68 -14.42
N SER A 202 -18.31 -8.65 -15.18
CA SER A 202 -18.65 -8.50 -16.60
C SER A 202 -18.12 -9.62 -17.49
N GLU A 203 -17.06 -10.32 -17.05
CA GLU A 203 -16.47 -11.45 -17.76
C GLU A 203 -17.09 -12.80 -17.37
N TYR A 204 -18.00 -12.85 -16.39
CA TYR A 204 -18.59 -14.09 -15.92
C TYR A 204 -19.74 -14.51 -16.83
N ASP A 205 -19.86 -15.82 -17.09
CA ASP A 205 -20.97 -16.37 -17.86
C ASP A 205 -22.32 -16.24 -17.11
N ARG A 206 -22.29 -16.37 -15.78
CA ARG A 206 -23.44 -16.18 -14.87
C ARG A 206 -23.05 -15.24 -13.74
N TYR A 207 -24.02 -14.47 -13.27
CA TYR A 207 -23.81 -13.48 -12.23
C TYR A 207 -24.20 -14.06 -10.86
N PRO A 208 -23.37 -13.88 -9.81
CA PRO A 208 -23.70 -14.39 -8.49
C PRO A 208 -24.88 -13.62 -7.90
N ALA A 209 -25.80 -14.32 -7.25
CA ALA A 209 -27.04 -13.76 -6.76
C ALA A 209 -27.52 -14.47 -5.49
N ILE A 210 -28.18 -13.73 -4.60
CA ILE A 210 -28.77 -14.28 -3.37
C ILE A 210 -30.28 -14.02 -3.34
N TYR A 211 -31.04 -15.08 -3.11
CA TYR A 211 -32.49 -15.13 -3.13
C TYR A 211 -33.07 -15.55 -1.78
N ASP A 212 -34.24 -15.01 -1.46
CA ASP A 212 -35.17 -15.59 -0.47
C ASP A 212 -36.47 -16.01 -1.19
N GLU A 213 -37.53 -16.39 -0.46
CA GLU A 213 -38.81 -16.81 -1.06
C GLU A 213 -39.46 -15.70 -1.92
N ILE A 214 -39.17 -14.42 -1.62
CA ILE A 214 -39.76 -13.28 -2.35
C ILE A 214 -39.02 -13.05 -3.67
N GLY A 215 -37.69 -13.21 -3.68
CA GLY A 215 -36.88 -13.06 -4.88
C GLY A 215 -35.48 -12.50 -4.59
N LEU A 216 -34.80 -12.10 -5.67
CA LEU A 216 -33.45 -11.55 -5.63
C LEU A 216 -33.35 -10.35 -4.67
N PHE A 217 -32.44 -10.42 -3.70
CA PHE A 217 -32.21 -9.32 -2.76
C PHE A 217 -30.74 -8.90 -2.62
N SER A 218 -29.79 -9.67 -3.17
CA SER A 218 -28.39 -9.27 -3.25
C SER A 218 -27.80 -9.69 -4.60
N PHE A 219 -27.08 -8.79 -5.25
CA PHE A 219 -26.25 -9.06 -6.43
C PHE A 219 -24.78 -8.79 -6.07
N PRO A 220 -24.09 -9.74 -5.42
CA PRO A 220 -22.68 -9.57 -5.07
C PRO A 220 -21.76 -9.61 -6.30
N PRO A 221 -20.55 -9.04 -6.24
CA PRO A 221 -20.04 -8.04 -5.30
C PRO A 221 -20.64 -6.63 -5.47
N VAL A 222 -21.64 -6.48 -6.35
CA VAL A 222 -22.01 -5.20 -6.93
C VAL A 222 -22.88 -4.37 -5.98
N ILE A 223 -24.09 -4.84 -5.66
CA ILE A 223 -25.05 -4.06 -4.88
C ILE A 223 -26.14 -4.92 -4.23
N ASN A 224 -26.64 -4.48 -3.08
CA ASN A 224 -27.80 -5.06 -2.41
C ASN A 224 -29.12 -4.50 -2.97
N GLY A 225 -30.20 -5.21 -2.74
CA GLY A 225 -31.55 -4.76 -3.04
C GLY A 225 -32.08 -3.79 -1.98
N ARG A 226 -32.85 -2.80 -2.42
CA ARG A 226 -33.49 -1.81 -1.54
C ARG A 226 -34.47 -2.41 -0.54
N ARG A 227 -35.07 -3.57 -0.86
CA ARG A 227 -36.05 -4.25 0.01
C ARG A 227 -35.50 -4.57 1.39
N THR A 228 -34.21 -4.91 1.47
CA THR A 228 -33.55 -5.38 2.70
C THR A 228 -32.58 -4.35 3.25
N GLU A 229 -32.74 -3.07 2.86
CA GLU A 229 -31.94 -1.95 3.34
C GLU A 229 -31.99 -1.84 4.86
N VAL A 230 -30.82 -1.64 5.47
CA VAL A 230 -30.65 -1.47 6.91
C VAL A 230 -30.88 -0.01 7.28
N SER A 231 -31.60 0.21 8.37
CA SER A 231 -31.85 1.55 8.92
C SER A 231 -31.66 1.55 10.43
N THR A 232 -31.83 2.72 11.07
CA THR A 232 -31.82 2.85 12.52
C THR A 232 -32.99 2.16 13.23
N ASP A 233 -34.02 1.74 12.48
CA ASP A 233 -35.12 0.91 12.99
C ASP A 233 -34.82 -0.60 12.93
N SER A 234 -33.79 -1.01 12.19
CA SER A 234 -33.39 -2.41 12.08
C SER A 234 -32.85 -2.93 13.41
N ARG A 235 -33.21 -4.16 13.77
CA ARG A 235 -32.83 -4.80 15.05
C ARG A 235 -32.24 -6.19 14.87
N ASP A 236 -32.70 -6.92 13.86
CA ASP A 236 -32.15 -8.21 13.49
C ASP A 236 -31.57 -8.08 12.08
N LEU A 237 -30.32 -8.53 11.90
CA LEU A 237 -29.59 -8.42 10.64
C LEU A 237 -29.22 -9.80 10.11
N LEU A 238 -29.25 -9.96 8.80
CA LEU A 238 -28.50 -11.00 8.11
C LEU A 238 -27.23 -10.38 7.54
N VAL A 239 -26.07 -10.92 7.92
CA VAL A 239 -24.78 -10.57 7.33
C VAL A 239 -24.38 -11.71 6.39
N GLU A 240 -24.24 -11.41 5.10
CA GLU A 240 -23.68 -12.32 4.10
C GLU A 240 -22.35 -11.79 3.61
N LEU A 241 -21.43 -12.71 3.30
CA LEU A 241 -20.24 -12.39 2.54
C LEU A 241 -20.03 -13.42 1.45
N THR A 242 -19.71 -12.95 0.25
CA THR A 242 -19.34 -13.79 -0.91
C THR A 242 -17.94 -13.44 -1.39
N GLY A 243 -17.20 -14.42 -1.90
CA GLY A 243 -15.82 -14.18 -2.27
C GLY A 243 -15.16 -15.29 -3.07
N THR A 244 -13.94 -14.99 -3.50
CA THR A 244 -13.07 -15.91 -4.25
C THR A 244 -12.18 -16.76 -3.33
N ASP A 245 -12.16 -16.42 -2.03
CA ASP A 245 -11.34 -17.07 -1.01
C ASP A 245 -12.11 -17.18 0.31
N GLN A 246 -12.42 -18.41 0.73
CA GLN A 246 -13.20 -18.70 1.94
C GLN A 246 -12.57 -18.08 3.19
N TRP A 247 -11.25 -18.21 3.34
CA TRP A 247 -10.54 -17.67 4.51
C TRP A 247 -10.75 -16.17 4.66
N THR A 248 -10.72 -15.43 3.54
CA THR A 248 -10.93 -13.98 3.54
C THR A 248 -12.33 -13.61 4.03
N ILE A 249 -13.37 -14.21 3.46
CA ILE A 249 -14.75 -13.87 3.83
C ILE A 249 -15.09 -14.33 5.24
N ASP A 250 -14.56 -15.46 5.71
CA ASP A 250 -14.80 -15.92 7.09
C ASP A 250 -14.19 -14.95 8.11
N ARG A 251 -12.95 -14.49 7.87
CA ARG A 251 -12.30 -13.53 8.77
C ARG A 251 -12.95 -12.15 8.74
N MET A 252 -13.40 -11.68 7.57
CA MET A 252 -14.21 -10.46 7.46
C MET A 252 -15.53 -10.59 8.22
N CYS A 253 -16.23 -11.73 8.10
CA CYS A 253 -17.44 -12.05 8.85
C CYS A 253 -17.19 -11.98 10.36
N ASN A 254 -16.10 -12.58 10.81
CA ASN A 254 -15.71 -12.57 12.22
C ASN A 254 -15.48 -11.15 12.73
N ILE A 255 -14.78 -10.29 12.00
CA ILE A 255 -14.56 -8.89 12.41
C ILE A 255 -15.91 -8.17 12.61
N ILE A 256 -16.85 -8.32 11.67
CA ILE A 256 -18.19 -7.72 11.75
C ILE A 256 -18.97 -8.26 12.96
N CYS A 257 -18.98 -9.58 13.15
CA CYS A 257 -19.68 -10.21 14.26
C CYS A 257 -19.12 -9.73 15.61
N TYR A 258 -17.81 -9.60 15.74
CA TYR A 258 -17.19 -9.07 16.96
C TYR A 258 -17.56 -7.60 17.22
N ALA A 259 -17.60 -6.76 16.18
CA ALA A 259 -18.02 -5.37 16.31
C ALA A 259 -19.47 -5.27 16.77
N LEU A 260 -20.38 -6.05 16.17
CA LEU A 260 -21.80 -6.06 16.55
C LEU A 260 -22.04 -6.67 17.93
N ALA A 261 -21.30 -7.73 18.30
CA ALA A 261 -21.34 -8.30 19.65
C ALA A 261 -20.87 -7.31 20.72
N ALA A 262 -19.89 -6.46 20.41
CA ALA A 262 -19.45 -5.40 21.33
C ALA A 262 -20.54 -4.35 21.62
N ARG A 263 -21.54 -4.23 20.74
CA ARG A 263 -22.76 -3.42 20.96
C ARG A 263 -23.88 -4.18 21.69
N GLY A 264 -23.61 -5.39 22.16
CA GLY A 264 -24.56 -6.22 22.91
C GLY A 264 -25.46 -7.09 22.05
N ALA A 265 -25.24 -7.13 20.73
CA ALA A 265 -25.98 -8.04 19.86
C ALA A 265 -25.60 -9.51 20.15
N THR A 266 -26.55 -10.42 19.91
CA THR A 266 -26.28 -11.86 19.98
C THR A 266 -26.05 -12.39 18.59
N ILE A 267 -24.95 -13.14 18.40
CA ILE A 267 -24.65 -13.78 17.12
C ILE A 267 -25.43 -15.10 17.06
N GLU A 268 -26.08 -15.35 15.94
CA GLU A 268 -26.77 -16.59 15.64
C GLU A 268 -26.03 -17.25 14.48
N GLU A 269 -25.70 -18.52 14.68
CA GLU A 269 -25.04 -19.31 13.65
C GLU A 269 -25.97 -19.50 12.45
N VAL A 270 -25.39 -19.78 11.30
CA VAL A 270 -26.08 -20.15 10.08
C VAL A 270 -25.47 -21.43 9.55
N GLU A 271 -26.27 -22.24 8.88
CA GLU A 271 -25.77 -23.38 8.12
C GLU A 271 -25.47 -22.94 6.68
N VAL A 272 -24.34 -23.33 6.13
CA VAL A 272 -24.03 -23.20 4.70
C VAL A 272 -24.00 -24.59 4.10
N GLN A 273 -24.99 -24.88 3.27
CA GLN A 273 -25.21 -26.17 2.65
C GLN A 273 -24.69 -26.16 1.21
N TYR A 274 -23.59 -26.89 0.99
CA TYR A 274 -23.08 -27.23 -0.33
C TYR A 274 -23.54 -28.64 -0.71
N GLU A 275 -23.39 -29.04 -1.98
CA GLU A 275 -23.58 -30.45 -2.40
C GLU A 275 -22.71 -31.42 -1.59
N THR A 276 -21.51 -30.98 -1.22
CA THR A 276 -20.50 -31.81 -0.55
C THR A 276 -20.75 -31.97 0.95
N GLY A 277 -21.60 -31.13 1.54
CA GLY A 277 -21.94 -31.16 2.96
C GLY A 277 -22.37 -29.79 3.50
N THR A 278 -22.77 -29.79 4.77
CA THR A 278 -23.17 -28.60 5.50
C THR A 278 -22.07 -28.19 6.48
N VAL A 279 -21.77 -26.89 6.55
CA VAL A 279 -20.86 -26.29 7.53
C VAL A 279 -21.56 -25.20 8.32
N THR A 280 -21.22 -25.04 9.60
CA THR A 280 -21.78 -23.98 10.46
C THR A 280 -20.89 -22.74 10.41
N LYS A 281 -21.50 -21.56 10.34
CA LYS A 281 -20.84 -20.24 10.31
C LYS A 281 -21.52 -19.25 11.25
N PRO A 282 -20.87 -18.17 11.72
CA PRO A 282 -19.45 -17.88 11.55
C PRO A 282 -18.60 -18.88 12.34
N ASP A 283 -17.38 -19.13 11.87
CA ASP A 283 -16.44 -20.00 12.58
C ASP A 283 -15.58 -19.15 13.52
N PHE A 284 -15.82 -19.31 14.82
CA PHE A 284 -15.06 -18.66 15.87
C PHE A 284 -13.95 -19.51 16.47
N GLU A 285 -13.46 -20.54 15.76
CA GLU A 285 -12.32 -21.32 16.19
C GLU A 285 -11.12 -20.41 16.53
N VAL A 286 -10.61 -20.61 17.75
CA VAL A 286 -9.46 -19.90 18.31
C VAL A 286 -8.22 -20.66 17.88
N GLU A 287 -7.31 -19.97 17.19
CA GLU A 287 -6.04 -20.56 16.79
C GLU A 287 -5.05 -20.55 17.95
N THR A 288 -4.10 -21.47 17.93
CA THR A 288 -3.05 -21.55 18.95
C THR A 288 -1.68 -21.49 18.31
N LYS A 289 -0.77 -20.71 18.91
CA LYS A 289 0.66 -20.69 18.55
C LYS A 289 1.53 -20.77 19.79
N HIS A 290 2.77 -21.20 19.60
CA HIS A 290 3.73 -21.36 20.70
C HIS A 290 4.90 -20.38 20.57
N VAL A 291 5.32 -19.79 21.70
CA VAL A 291 6.49 -18.93 21.78
C VAL A 291 7.27 -19.20 23.06
N SER A 292 8.61 -19.28 22.98
CA SER A 292 9.43 -19.50 24.17
C SER A 292 9.64 -18.21 24.96
N HIS A 293 9.78 -18.35 26.28
CA HIS A 293 10.11 -17.23 27.16
C HIS A 293 11.40 -16.52 26.75
N ASP A 294 12.46 -17.30 26.50
CA ASP A 294 13.76 -16.81 26.02
C ASP A 294 13.65 -15.98 24.73
N ARG A 295 12.75 -16.36 23.83
CA ARG A 295 12.53 -15.62 22.58
C ARG A 295 11.89 -14.26 22.85
N ILE A 296 10.93 -14.17 23.77
CA ILE A 296 10.29 -12.91 24.17
C ILE A 296 11.36 -11.96 24.73
N GLU A 297 12.12 -12.42 25.72
CA GLU A 297 13.15 -11.61 26.38
C GLU A 297 14.27 -11.19 25.42
N THR A 298 14.77 -12.12 24.60
CA THR A 298 15.88 -11.84 23.68
C THR A 298 15.49 -10.84 22.59
N VAL A 299 14.24 -10.90 22.10
CA VAL A 299 13.76 -10.00 21.05
C VAL A 299 13.40 -8.63 21.62
N LEU A 300 12.71 -8.57 22.77
CA LEU A 300 12.36 -7.29 23.41
C LEU A 300 13.55 -6.63 24.11
N GLY A 301 14.54 -7.42 24.54
CA GLY A 301 15.71 -6.95 25.28
C GLY A 301 15.47 -6.69 26.76
N VAL A 302 14.40 -7.24 27.33
CA VAL A 302 14.01 -7.09 28.75
C VAL A 302 13.93 -8.45 29.44
N GLU A 303 14.12 -8.44 30.76
CA GLU A 303 13.87 -9.61 31.61
C GLU A 303 12.45 -9.49 32.16
N LEU A 304 11.63 -10.54 32.02
CA LEU A 304 10.21 -10.53 32.43
C LEU A 304 9.90 -11.73 33.31
N GLU A 305 9.11 -11.54 34.36
CA GLU A 305 8.65 -12.68 35.15
C GLU A 305 7.53 -13.45 34.43
N LEU A 306 7.35 -14.73 34.77
CA LEU A 306 6.33 -15.61 34.17
C LEU A 306 4.92 -15.02 34.22
N ASP A 307 4.51 -14.52 35.38
CA ASP A 307 3.19 -13.93 35.61
C ASP A 307 3.03 -12.59 34.85
N GLU A 308 4.13 -11.87 34.64
CA GLU A 308 4.14 -10.62 33.87
C GLU A 308 3.90 -10.89 32.39
N VAL A 309 4.56 -11.90 31.81
CA VAL A 309 4.32 -12.29 30.41
C VAL A 309 2.86 -12.71 30.18
N ILE A 310 2.27 -13.46 31.11
CA ILE A 310 0.85 -13.87 31.01
C ILE A 310 -0.07 -12.65 31.09
N ASP A 311 0.19 -11.72 32.03
CA ASP A 311 -0.56 -10.46 32.14
C ASP A 311 -0.49 -9.63 30.85
N LEU A 312 0.69 -9.57 30.22
CA LEU A 312 0.90 -8.85 28.97
C LEU A 312 0.16 -9.50 27.79
N PHE A 313 0.13 -10.83 27.69
CA PHE A 313 -0.70 -11.52 26.70
C PHE A 313 -2.20 -11.23 26.92
N GLU A 314 -2.67 -11.33 28.16
CA GLU A 314 -4.06 -11.04 28.52
C GLU A 314 -4.45 -9.60 28.17
N ARG A 315 -3.57 -8.63 28.43
CA ARG A 315 -3.73 -7.20 28.08
C ARG A 315 -3.53 -6.90 26.60
N SER A 316 -3.23 -7.91 25.78
CA SER A 316 -3.23 -7.85 24.32
C SER A 316 -4.41 -8.59 23.69
N GLY A 317 -5.34 -9.11 24.52
CA GLY A 317 -6.51 -9.86 24.07
C GLY A 317 -6.22 -11.29 23.65
N LEU A 318 -5.16 -11.87 24.21
CA LEU A 318 -4.72 -13.25 24.00
C LEU A 318 -4.77 -14.00 25.34
N ASP A 319 -4.97 -15.32 25.30
CA ASP A 319 -4.81 -16.17 26.49
C ASP A 319 -3.52 -16.95 26.36
N ALA A 320 -2.74 -17.04 27.43
CA ALA A 320 -1.47 -17.76 27.42
C ALA A 320 -1.41 -18.77 28.56
N ASN A 321 -1.05 -20.01 28.23
CA ASN A 321 -0.75 -21.05 29.21
C ASN A 321 0.74 -21.36 29.18
N ALA A 322 1.42 -21.21 30.32
CA ALA A 322 2.83 -21.54 30.44
C ALA A 322 3.03 -23.04 30.63
N GLU A 323 3.76 -23.67 29.71
CA GLU A 323 4.25 -25.03 29.82
C GLU A 323 5.66 -25.03 30.42
N LEU A 324 5.79 -25.59 31.63
CA LEU A 324 7.06 -25.67 32.35
C LEU A 324 7.82 -26.95 31.97
N GLY A 325 8.98 -26.80 31.34
CA GLY A 325 9.85 -27.89 30.90
C GLY A 325 11.34 -27.58 31.08
N GLU A 326 12.17 -28.12 30.18
CA GLU A 326 13.59 -27.71 30.08
C GLU A 326 13.72 -26.23 29.67
N GLU A 327 12.78 -25.79 28.81
CA GLU A 327 12.55 -24.39 28.45
C GLU A 327 11.08 -24.07 28.75
N THR A 328 10.80 -22.83 29.15
CA THR A 328 9.42 -22.38 29.33
C THR A 328 8.85 -21.90 28.00
N VAL A 329 7.71 -22.47 27.63
CA VAL A 329 7.00 -22.15 26.38
C VAL A 329 5.58 -21.72 26.72
N TYR A 330 5.09 -20.69 26.05
CA TYR A 330 3.71 -20.23 26.14
C TYR A 330 2.92 -20.79 24.98
N GLU A 331 1.87 -21.54 25.29
CA GLU A 331 0.80 -21.84 24.35
C GLU A 331 -0.19 -20.66 24.37
N VAL A 332 -0.29 -19.93 23.27
CA VAL A 332 -1.05 -18.68 23.17
C VAL A 332 -2.23 -18.86 22.24
N SER A 333 -3.43 -18.60 22.76
CA SER A 333 -4.70 -18.62 22.05
C SER A 333 -4.99 -17.26 21.42
N ILE A 334 -5.36 -17.28 20.15
CA ILE A 334 -5.51 -16.12 19.28
C ILE A 334 -6.96 -16.07 18.79
N PRO A 335 -7.70 -14.99 19.07
CA PRO A 335 -9.08 -14.90 18.65
C PRO A 335 -9.18 -14.76 17.13
N PRO A 336 -10.27 -15.26 16.52
CA PRO A 336 -10.43 -15.38 15.08
C PRO A 336 -10.49 -14.05 14.30
N TYR A 337 -10.62 -12.91 14.99
CA TYR A 337 -10.56 -11.57 14.39
C TYR A 337 -9.12 -11.04 14.24
N ARG A 338 -8.13 -11.64 14.91
CA ARG A 338 -6.71 -11.29 14.83
C ARG A 338 -6.08 -11.99 13.64
N VAL A 339 -6.26 -11.41 12.46
CA VAL A 339 -5.74 -11.92 11.18
C VAL A 339 -4.26 -11.62 10.95
N ASP A 340 -3.69 -10.77 11.79
CA ASP A 340 -2.30 -10.30 11.76
C ASP A 340 -1.31 -11.27 12.38
N VAL A 341 -1.76 -12.14 13.29
CA VAL A 341 -0.87 -13.07 14.01
C VAL A 341 -0.54 -14.27 13.12
N LEU A 342 0.52 -14.16 12.33
CA LEU A 342 0.95 -15.20 11.38
C LEU A 342 2.11 -16.02 11.93
N HIS A 343 3.00 -15.40 12.70
CA HIS A 343 4.22 -15.97 13.25
C HIS A 343 4.31 -15.74 14.77
N PRO A 344 5.00 -16.61 15.54
CA PRO A 344 5.26 -16.37 16.97
C PRO A 344 5.96 -15.04 17.32
N LEU A 345 6.48 -14.30 16.34
CA LEU A 345 7.07 -12.98 16.57
C LEU A 345 6.00 -11.89 16.70
N ASP A 346 4.83 -12.09 16.10
CA ASP A 346 3.69 -11.18 16.26
C ASP A 346 3.17 -11.24 17.71
N LEU A 347 3.29 -12.41 18.36
CA LEU A 347 3.04 -12.56 19.80
C LEU A 347 4.04 -11.77 20.64
N VAL A 348 5.32 -11.73 20.24
CA VAL A 348 6.33 -10.93 20.93
C VAL A 348 6.05 -9.43 20.76
N ASP A 349 5.60 -9.00 19.57
CA ASP A 349 5.16 -7.63 19.33
C ASP A 349 3.99 -7.24 20.24
N ASP A 350 2.97 -8.11 20.38
CA ASP A 350 1.85 -7.89 21.29
C ASP A 350 2.30 -7.76 22.76
N VAL A 351 3.25 -8.59 23.22
CA VAL A 351 3.84 -8.45 24.56
C VAL A 351 4.58 -7.12 24.70
N GLY A 352 5.38 -6.75 23.69
CA GLY A 352 6.12 -5.48 23.68
C GLY A 352 5.21 -4.24 23.71
N ARG A 353 4.09 -4.27 22.98
CA ARG A 353 3.09 -3.19 22.99
C ARG A 353 2.38 -3.07 24.33
N ALA A 354 1.94 -4.19 24.92
CA ALA A 354 1.30 -4.19 26.23
C ALA A 354 2.27 -3.77 27.35
N TYR A 355 3.55 -4.10 27.21
CA TYR A 355 4.62 -3.66 28.10
C TYR A 355 4.82 -2.14 27.98
N GLY A 356 4.77 -1.64 26.74
CA GLY A 356 4.94 -0.24 26.40
C GLY A 356 6.36 0.03 25.93
N PHE A 357 6.53 0.26 24.62
CA PHE A 357 7.86 0.48 24.04
C PHE A 357 8.63 1.68 24.63
N ASN A 358 7.91 2.67 25.18
CA ASN A 358 8.52 3.83 25.83
C ASN A 358 9.20 3.49 27.17
N GLU A 359 8.89 2.33 27.76
CA GLU A 359 9.53 1.83 28.98
C GLU A 359 10.82 1.05 28.69
N LEU A 360 11.10 0.70 27.42
CA LEU A 360 12.31 -0.02 27.05
C LEU A 360 13.55 0.87 27.20
N GLU A 361 14.52 0.43 28.00
CA GLU A 361 15.80 1.12 28.14
C GLU A 361 16.67 0.94 26.88
N PRO A 362 17.05 2.03 26.17
CA PRO A 362 17.89 1.92 24.99
C PRO A 362 19.29 1.38 25.33
N ARG A 363 19.75 0.36 24.59
CA ARG A 363 21.08 -0.23 24.74
C ARG A 363 21.86 -0.15 23.43
N TYR A 364 23.15 0.13 23.51
CA TYR A 364 24.03 0.01 22.34
C TYR A 364 24.28 -1.47 22.03
N PRO A 365 24.19 -1.88 20.76
CA PRO A 365 24.58 -3.24 20.37
C PRO A 365 26.06 -3.44 20.65
N ASP A 366 26.42 -4.58 21.26
CA ASP A 366 27.82 -4.94 21.52
C ASP A 366 28.49 -5.51 20.26
N VAL A 367 28.58 -4.67 19.23
CA VAL A 367 29.17 -5.01 17.94
C VAL A 367 30.17 -3.93 17.54
N GLY A 368 31.46 -4.27 17.55
CA GLY A 368 32.53 -3.39 17.07
C GLY A 368 32.82 -3.63 15.59
N THR A 369 32.38 -2.72 14.72
CA THR A 369 32.73 -2.74 13.28
C THR A 369 33.45 -1.45 12.86
N VAL A 370 34.20 -1.51 11.76
CA VAL A 370 34.82 -0.34 11.14
C VAL A 370 34.09 -0.06 9.84
N GLY A 371 33.33 1.02 9.80
CA GLY A 371 32.69 1.49 8.58
C GLY A 371 33.72 2.03 7.58
N GLN A 372 33.50 1.79 6.29
CA GLN A 372 34.28 2.38 5.21
C GLN A 372 33.32 2.92 4.14
N ARG A 373 33.74 3.99 3.46
CA ARG A 373 33.01 4.48 2.27
C ARG A 373 33.31 3.54 1.10
N HIS A 374 32.29 3.31 0.27
CA HIS A 374 32.47 2.65 -1.02
C HIS A 374 33.45 3.44 -1.88
N GLU A 375 34.29 2.76 -2.66
CA GLU A 375 35.33 3.40 -3.50
C GLU A 375 34.71 4.39 -4.49
N ARG A 376 33.60 4.00 -5.14
CA ARG A 376 32.78 4.91 -5.96
C ARG A 376 32.43 6.22 -5.26
N SER A 377 31.94 6.20 -4.02
CA SER A 377 31.59 7.43 -3.30
C SER A 377 32.81 8.29 -2.98
N ARG A 378 33.97 7.67 -2.73
CA ARG A 378 35.23 8.41 -2.54
C ARG A 378 35.65 9.10 -3.83
N LEU A 379 35.52 8.41 -4.96
CA LEU A 379 35.80 8.96 -6.28
C LEU A 379 34.85 10.09 -6.63
N GLU A 380 33.53 9.90 -6.46
CA GLU A 380 32.51 10.95 -6.65
C GLU A 380 32.83 12.20 -5.81
N ASP A 381 33.13 12.03 -4.52
CA ASP A 381 33.48 13.15 -3.62
C ASP A 381 34.76 13.87 -4.08
N ALA A 382 35.77 13.13 -4.53
CA ALA A 382 37.02 13.70 -5.02
C ALA A 382 36.82 14.49 -6.32
N VAL A 383 36.11 13.91 -7.29
CA VAL A 383 35.82 14.54 -8.59
C VAL A 383 34.98 15.80 -8.39
N ARG A 384 33.97 15.73 -7.52
CA ARG A 384 33.12 16.88 -7.15
C ARG A 384 33.94 18.01 -6.54
N THR A 385 34.86 17.68 -5.63
CA THR A 385 35.78 18.66 -5.03
C THR A 385 36.65 19.33 -6.09
N SER A 386 37.16 18.56 -7.06
CA SER A 386 37.98 19.08 -8.15
C SER A 386 37.18 20.00 -9.09
N LEU A 387 35.97 19.59 -9.51
CA LEU A 387 35.06 20.41 -10.33
C LEU A 387 34.70 21.74 -9.66
N VAL A 388 34.35 21.72 -8.37
CA VAL A 388 34.07 22.94 -7.60
C VAL A 388 35.33 23.81 -7.50
N GLY A 389 36.50 23.20 -7.27
CA GLY A 389 37.79 23.90 -7.27
C GLY A 389 38.14 24.55 -8.61
N LEU A 390 37.68 23.97 -9.71
CA LEU A 390 37.78 24.53 -11.06
C LEU A 390 36.78 25.65 -11.33
N GLY A 391 35.78 25.86 -10.46
CA GLY A 391 34.82 26.95 -10.53
C GLY A 391 33.43 26.54 -11.02
N PHE A 392 33.14 25.25 -11.12
CA PHE A 392 31.79 24.77 -11.42
C PHE A 392 30.87 24.84 -10.19
N GLU A 393 29.61 25.17 -10.41
CA GLU A 393 28.54 24.95 -9.45
C GLU A 393 28.03 23.51 -9.61
N ASP A 394 27.97 22.80 -8.49
CA ASP A 394 27.59 21.39 -8.44
C ASP A 394 26.08 21.21 -8.36
N LEU A 395 25.53 20.30 -9.17
CA LEU A 395 24.10 20.08 -9.32
C LEU A 395 23.67 18.65 -8.97
N LEU A 396 22.37 18.53 -8.68
CA LEU A 396 21.68 17.25 -8.45
C LEU A 396 20.33 17.30 -9.17
N ASN A 397 20.30 16.83 -10.41
CA ASN A 397 19.08 16.77 -11.21
C ASN A 397 18.35 15.43 -11.06
N PHE A 398 17.06 15.43 -11.42
CA PHE A 398 16.31 14.19 -11.55
C PHE A 398 16.94 13.27 -12.60
N HIS A 399 16.95 11.98 -12.33
CA HIS A 399 17.42 10.97 -13.29
C HIS A 399 16.29 10.56 -14.26
N MET A 400 15.03 10.80 -13.86
CA MET A 400 13.88 10.65 -14.74
C MET A 400 13.75 11.88 -15.63
N ILE A 401 13.47 11.63 -16.91
CA ILE A 401 13.36 12.64 -17.95
C ILE A 401 12.36 12.16 -19.01
N SER A 402 11.93 13.05 -19.90
CA SER A 402 11.16 12.70 -21.09
C SER A 402 12.07 12.29 -22.24
N GLU A 403 11.52 11.53 -23.18
CA GLU A 403 12.21 11.15 -24.42
C GLU A 403 12.56 12.38 -25.28
N GLU A 404 11.66 13.37 -25.31
CA GLU A 404 11.84 14.65 -26.02
C GLU A 404 13.08 15.40 -25.53
N GLU A 405 13.24 15.55 -24.20
CA GLU A 405 14.38 16.27 -23.62
C GLU A 405 15.70 15.50 -23.78
N ASN A 406 15.67 14.18 -23.63
CA ASN A 406 16.89 13.37 -23.68
C ASN A 406 17.45 13.22 -25.10
N TYR A 407 16.57 13.09 -26.10
CA TYR A 407 16.93 12.74 -27.48
C TYR A 407 16.61 13.86 -28.47
N GLU A 408 15.34 14.28 -28.59
CA GLU A 408 14.89 15.17 -29.67
C GLU A 408 15.53 16.56 -29.58
N ARG A 409 15.45 17.21 -28.41
CA ARG A 409 16.01 18.56 -28.17
C ARG A 409 17.54 18.56 -28.16
N MET A 410 18.13 17.40 -27.88
CA MET A 410 19.57 17.18 -27.92
C MET A 410 20.09 16.69 -29.28
N ASP A 411 19.21 16.47 -30.26
CA ASP A 411 19.53 15.98 -31.61
C ASP A 411 20.23 14.61 -31.62
N VAL A 412 19.90 13.71 -30.69
CA VAL A 412 20.48 12.36 -30.60
C VAL A 412 19.45 11.30 -31.00
N GLU A 413 19.82 10.38 -31.88
CA GLU A 413 18.93 9.27 -32.27
C GLU A 413 18.98 8.12 -31.25
N VAL A 414 17.81 7.60 -30.88
CA VAL A 414 17.68 6.44 -29.99
C VAL A 414 18.29 5.19 -30.64
N GLY A 415 19.08 4.44 -29.89
CA GLY A 415 19.83 3.28 -30.36
C GLY A 415 21.09 3.60 -31.17
N SER A 416 21.54 4.86 -31.20
CA SER A 416 22.79 5.25 -31.87
C SER A 416 24.02 5.00 -31.00
N ASP A 417 25.19 4.85 -31.64
CA ASP A 417 26.47 4.62 -30.97
C ASP A 417 27.06 5.91 -30.31
N TYR A 418 26.38 7.05 -30.44
CA TYR A 418 26.80 8.29 -29.79
C TYR A 418 26.56 8.22 -28.27
N LEU A 419 27.36 8.95 -27.49
CA LEU A 419 27.08 9.12 -26.06
C LEU A 419 25.66 9.69 -25.87
N GLY A 420 24.87 9.07 -24.99
CA GLY A 420 23.45 9.42 -24.81
C GLY A 420 22.49 8.76 -25.81
N GLY A 421 23.01 8.08 -26.84
CA GLY A 421 22.21 7.41 -27.87
C GLY A 421 21.65 6.04 -27.48
N GLY A 422 22.01 5.47 -26.33
CA GLY A 422 21.54 4.15 -25.90
C GLY A 422 20.01 4.01 -25.86
N GLU A 423 19.48 2.79 -25.98
CA GLU A 423 18.04 2.54 -25.76
C GLU A 423 17.66 2.84 -24.29
N PRO A 424 16.58 3.57 -24.00
CA PRO A 424 16.29 4.02 -22.64
C PRO A 424 15.65 2.91 -21.79
N ALA A 425 15.77 3.03 -20.46
CA ALA A 425 14.90 2.32 -19.53
C ALA A 425 13.59 3.11 -19.33
N SER A 426 12.49 2.63 -19.92
CA SER A 426 11.18 3.30 -19.93
C SER A 426 10.26 2.88 -18.77
N ILE A 427 9.41 3.80 -18.31
CA ILE A 427 8.40 3.58 -17.27
C ILE A 427 7.07 3.20 -17.95
N THR A 428 6.45 2.08 -17.56
CA THR A 428 5.23 1.54 -18.21
C THR A 428 4.02 2.46 -18.08
N GLU A 429 3.78 3.00 -16.88
CA GLU A 429 2.65 3.88 -16.57
C GLU A 429 3.19 5.12 -15.85
N PRO A 430 3.84 6.04 -16.58
CA PRO A 430 4.45 7.21 -15.98
C PRO A 430 3.36 8.14 -15.43
N TYR A 431 3.61 8.71 -14.25
CA TYR A 431 2.67 9.64 -13.62
C TYR A 431 2.61 11.00 -14.33
N SER A 432 3.70 11.40 -15.00
CA SER A 432 3.81 12.64 -15.78
C SER A 432 4.52 12.37 -17.10
N GLU A 433 4.17 13.15 -18.13
CA GLU A 433 4.86 13.16 -19.43
C GLU A 433 6.31 13.66 -19.31
N ASP A 434 6.65 14.38 -18.23
CA ASP A 434 8.01 14.85 -17.96
C ASP A 434 8.97 13.74 -17.51
N TYR A 435 8.44 12.58 -17.10
CA TYR A 435 9.18 11.52 -16.41
C TYR A 435 8.82 10.13 -16.99
N THR A 436 9.09 9.93 -18.28
CA THR A 436 8.74 8.69 -19.00
C THR A 436 9.87 7.66 -19.04
N MET A 437 11.12 8.08 -18.78
CA MET A 437 12.30 7.22 -18.84
C MET A 437 13.40 7.67 -17.88
N LEU A 438 14.40 6.82 -17.65
CA LEU A 438 15.68 7.24 -17.08
C LEU A 438 16.59 7.81 -18.17
N ARG A 439 17.26 8.92 -17.88
CA ARG A 439 18.20 9.55 -18.81
C ARG A 439 19.38 8.63 -19.17
N THR A 440 19.80 8.68 -20.43
CA THR A 440 20.93 7.89 -20.94
C THR A 440 22.27 8.62 -20.80
N TRP A 441 22.21 9.91 -20.48
CA TRP A 441 23.35 10.80 -20.26
C TRP A 441 22.89 12.06 -19.48
N VAL A 442 23.83 12.84 -18.95
CA VAL A 442 23.58 13.90 -17.96
C VAL A 442 23.40 15.28 -18.60
N LEU A 443 24.06 15.54 -19.73
CA LEU A 443 24.00 16.83 -20.44
C LEU A 443 22.58 17.37 -20.72
N PRO A 444 21.56 16.57 -21.08
CA PRO A 444 20.21 17.08 -21.25
C PRO A 444 19.71 17.81 -19.99
N SER A 445 19.94 17.22 -18.81
CA SER A 445 19.54 17.81 -17.53
C SER A 445 20.26 19.14 -17.25
N LEU A 446 21.56 19.23 -17.56
CA LEU A 446 22.32 20.48 -17.39
C LEU A 446 21.81 21.57 -18.33
N THR A 447 21.44 21.22 -19.57
CA THR A 447 20.90 22.18 -20.55
C THR A 447 19.52 22.70 -20.13
N MET A 448 18.64 21.83 -19.61
CA MET A 448 17.35 22.23 -19.02
C MET A 448 17.53 23.20 -17.83
N VAL A 449 18.59 23.02 -17.02
CA VAL A 449 18.88 23.98 -15.94
C VAL A 449 19.30 25.33 -16.50
N LEU A 450 20.14 25.36 -17.53
CA LEU A 450 20.52 26.62 -18.21
C LEU A 450 19.30 27.34 -18.79
N GLU A 451 18.41 26.61 -19.46
CA GLU A 451 17.16 27.11 -20.05
C GLU A 451 16.30 27.82 -18.98
N ASN A 452 16.08 27.15 -17.85
CA ASN A 452 15.32 27.69 -16.73
C ASN A 452 16.02 28.88 -16.03
N ASN A 453 17.30 29.12 -16.31
CA ASN A 453 18.11 30.16 -15.68
C ASN A 453 18.67 31.21 -16.65
N THR A 454 18.12 31.33 -17.86
CA THR A 454 18.47 32.38 -18.84
C THR A 454 18.38 33.81 -18.29
N HIS A 455 17.49 34.04 -17.31
CA HIS A 455 17.29 35.32 -16.64
C HIS A 455 18.30 35.61 -15.51
N ARG A 456 19.22 34.67 -15.22
CA ARG A 456 20.27 34.81 -14.21
C ARG A 456 21.57 35.34 -14.82
N ALA A 457 22.49 35.76 -13.94
CA ALA A 457 23.76 36.31 -14.39
C ALA A 457 24.65 35.22 -15.00
N TYR A 458 25.40 35.59 -16.04
CA TYR A 458 26.46 34.78 -16.64
C TYR A 458 27.84 35.23 -16.11
N PRO A 459 28.88 34.37 -16.13
CA PRO A 459 28.89 33.00 -16.65
C PRO A 459 28.11 32.02 -15.77
N GLN A 460 27.57 30.97 -16.37
CA GLN A 460 26.99 29.81 -15.66
C GLN A 460 27.85 28.58 -16.01
N ASP A 461 28.78 28.26 -15.10
CA ASP A 461 29.63 27.07 -15.18
C ASP A 461 29.01 26.02 -14.25
N LEU A 462 28.33 25.02 -14.81
CA LEU A 462 27.59 24.01 -14.04
C LEU A 462 28.20 22.63 -14.26
N ALA A 463 28.19 21.78 -13.24
CA ALA A 463 28.60 20.39 -13.35
C ALA A 463 27.71 19.46 -12.54
N GLU A 464 27.63 18.20 -12.96
CA GLU A 464 26.92 17.15 -12.24
C GLU A 464 27.69 15.84 -12.36
N ILE A 465 27.76 15.11 -11.25
CA ILE A 465 28.10 13.67 -11.26
C ILE A 465 26.79 12.91 -11.15
N GLY A 466 26.30 12.43 -12.28
CA GLY A 466 24.92 12.00 -12.47
C GLY A 466 24.79 10.50 -12.73
N HIS A 467 23.68 9.91 -12.29
CA HIS A 467 23.30 8.56 -12.71
C HIS A 467 22.82 8.58 -14.16
N VAL A 468 23.16 7.54 -14.91
CA VAL A 468 22.64 7.27 -16.25
C VAL A 468 22.30 5.79 -16.35
N ALA A 469 21.32 5.47 -17.18
CA ALA A 469 20.91 4.11 -17.42
C ALA A 469 20.48 3.93 -18.88
N HIS A 470 20.80 2.77 -19.45
CA HIS A 470 20.32 2.36 -20.76
C HIS A 470 20.11 0.86 -20.78
N ARG A 471 19.31 0.37 -21.73
CA ARG A 471 19.07 -1.06 -21.89
C ARG A 471 20.34 -1.75 -22.37
N ASP A 472 20.68 -2.83 -21.69
CA ASP A 472 21.76 -3.74 -22.04
C ASP A 472 21.30 -5.16 -21.77
N ASP A 473 21.07 -5.95 -22.82
CA ASP A 473 20.53 -7.31 -22.70
C ASP A 473 21.53 -8.30 -22.07
N ASP A 474 22.81 -7.93 -21.90
CA ASP A 474 23.83 -8.74 -21.22
C ASP A 474 23.79 -8.60 -19.68
N GLU A 475 23.14 -7.54 -19.16
CA GLU A 475 22.95 -7.32 -17.72
C GLU A 475 21.79 -8.15 -17.14
N ASN A 476 21.89 -8.49 -15.85
CA ASN A 476 20.89 -9.32 -15.16
C ASN A 476 19.49 -8.66 -15.10
N THR A 477 19.45 -7.34 -14.98
CA THR A 477 18.24 -6.50 -15.00
C THR A 477 17.87 -6.05 -16.41
N ARG A 478 18.71 -6.37 -17.40
CA ARG A 478 18.69 -5.82 -18.77
C ARG A 478 18.93 -4.31 -18.86
N VAL A 479 19.53 -3.72 -17.82
CA VAL A 479 19.80 -2.28 -17.74
C VAL A 479 21.22 -2.10 -17.25
N ALA A 480 22.06 -1.47 -18.08
CA ALA A 480 23.37 -1.00 -17.67
C ALA A 480 23.24 0.33 -16.93
N GLU A 481 23.93 0.42 -15.79
CA GLU A 481 23.92 1.57 -14.89
C GLU A 481 25.32 2.15 -14.74
N ALA A 482 25.47 3.46 -14.94
CA ALA A 482 26.74 4.15 -14.76
C ALA A 482 26.60 5.47 -13.99
N ARG A 483 27.75 6.05 -13.65
CA ARG A 483 27.86 7.42 -13.15
C ARG A 483 28.68 8.20 -14.16
N HIS A 484 28.12 9.27 -14.69
CA HIS A 484 28.83 10.15 -15.61
C HIS A 484 29.18 11.46 -14.92
N VAL A 485 30.28 12.07 -15.35
CA VAL A 485 30.68 13.43 -15.01
C VAL A 485 30.36 14.31 -16.19
N ALA A 486 29.42 15.24 -16.04
CA ALA A 486 29.08 16.21 -17.07
C ALA A 486 29.30 17.63 -16.57
N ALA A 487 29.65 18.52 -17.49
CA ALA A 487 29.77 19.94 -17.21
C ALA A 487 29.44 20.80 -18.43
N VAL A 488 28.91 22.00 -18.17
CA VAL A 488 28.56 23.02 -19.16
C VAL A 488 29.16 24.37 -18.74
N LEU A 489 29.61 25.14 -19.72
CA LEU A 489 30.10 26.51 -19.57
C LEU A 489 29.31 27.42 -20.50
N ALA A 490 28.33 28.13 -19.94
CA ALA A 490 27.50 29.07 -20.68
C ALA A 490 27.99 30.51 -20.50
N ARG A 491 28.53 31.11 -21.56
CA ARG A 491 29.05 32.49 -21.59
C ARG A 491 29.28 32.99 -23.01
N HIS A 492 29.37 34.31 -23.15
CA HIS A 492 29.49 35.02 -24.44
C HIS A 492 30.69 34.61 -25.31
N ASP A 493 31.73 34.06 -24.69
CA ASP A 493 32.98 33.65 -25.31
C ASP A 493 33.32 32.17 -25.06
N ALA A 494 32.34 31.34 -24.71
CA ALA A 494 32.59 29.92 -24.46
C ALA A 494 33.10 29.22 -25.73
N THR A 495 34.20 28.48 -25.61
CA THR A 495 34.80 27.70 -26.70
C THR A 495 35.12 26.27 -26.28
N TYR A 496 35.35 25.41 -27.27
CA TYR A 496 35.88 24.07 -27.05
C TYR A 496 37.13 24.06 -26.13
N GLU A 497 38.05 25.02 -26.32
CA GLU A 497 39.28 25.11 -25.53
C GLU A 497 39.00 25.40 -24.04
N ASP A 498 37.91 26.09 -23.71
CA ASP A 498 37.50 26.31 -22.33
C ASP A 498 37.08 25.01 -21.64
N ALA A 499 36.19 24.25 -22.27
CA ALA A 499 35.71 22.96 -21.76
C ALA A 499 36.88 21.97 -21.67
N LYS A 500 37.70 21.88 -22.72
CA LYS A 500 38.89 21.04 -22.74
C LYS A 500 39.90 21.44 -21.66
N ALA A 501 40.13 22.72 -21.41
CA ALA A 501 41.06 23.15 -20.36
C ALA A 501 40.61 22.73 -18.96
N ARG A 502 39.31 22.79 -18.68
CA ARG A 502 38.72 22.32 -17.42
C ARG A 502 38.79 20.79 -17.30
N LEU A 503 38.43 20.07 -18.36
CA LEU A 503 38.55 18.61 -18.42
C LEU A 503 40.01 18.15 -18.23
N ALA A 504 40.97 18.79 -18.90
CA ALA A 504 42.40 18.48 -18.76
C ALA A 504 42.96 18.80 -17.37
N ALA A 505 42.40 19.80 -16.69
CA ALA A 505 42.75 20.10 -15.31
C ALA A 505 42.18 19.07 -14.34
N LEU A 506 40.95 18.61 -14.59
CA LEU A 506 40.31 17.52 -13.85
C LEU A 506 41.12 16.22 -14.00
N CYS A 507 41.36 15.72 -15.21
CA CYS A 507 42.13 14.48 -15.42
C CYS A 507 43.51 14.52 -14.78
N ARG A 508 44.20 15.68 -14.81
CA ARG A 508 45.50 15.86 -14.15
C ARG A 508 45.44 15.70 -12.64
N ASP A 509 44.34 16.09 -12.00
CA ASP A 509 44.14 15.94 -10.54
C ASP A 509 44.02 14.47 -10.11
N PHE A 510 43.71 13.59 -11.07
CA PHE A 510 43.59 12.14 -10.91
C PHE A 510 44.75 11.36 -11.56
N ASP A 511 45.82 12.06 -11.98
CA ASP A 511 46.96 11.46 -12.69
C ASP A 511 46.58 10.66 -13.96
N ALA A 512 45.47 11.03 -14.62
CA ALA A 512 44.95 10.37 -15.81
C ALA A 512 45.38 11.08 -17.11
N ASP A 513 45.76 10.32 -18.14
CA ASP A 513 46.21 10.84 -19.42
C ASP A 513 45.02 11.14 -20.35
N LEU A 514 44.81 12.42 -20.70
CA LEU A 514 43.72 12.86 -21.58
C LEU A 514 44.17 13.06 -23.03
N GLU A 515 43.49 12.40 -23.96
CA GLU A 515 43.51 12.69 -25.39
C GLU A 515 42.13 13.14 -25.88
N THR A 516 42.13 14.01 -26.90
CA THR A 516 40.89 14.54 -27.50
C THR A 516 40.93 14.44 -29.03
N PRO A 517 40.89 13.21 -29.61
CA PRO A 517 40.84 13.06 -31.06
C PRO A 517 39.54 13.63 -31.62
N ALA A 518 39.60 14.20 -32.83
CA ALA A 518 38.42 14.73 -33.50
C ALA A 518 37.38 13.61 -33.71
N THR A 519 36.13 13.90 -33.41
CA THR A 519 34.98 13.00 -33.59
C THR A 519 33.80 13.79 -34.16
N ASP A 520 32.69 13.09 -34.38
CA ASP A 520 31.41 13.67 -34.73
C ASP A 520 30.38 13.35 -33.63
N HIS A 521 29.52 14.30 -33.28
CA HIS A 521 28.39 14.09 -32.38
C HIS A 521 27.30 15.10 -32.70
N PRO A 522 26.04 14.68 -32.93
CA PRO A 522 25.02 15.57 -33.52
C PRO A 522 24.62 16.73 -32.61
N SER A 523 24.69 16.55 -31.28
CA SER A 523 24.47 17.64 -30.30
C SER A 523 25.54 18.74 -30.32
N PHE A 524 26.65 18.58 -31.05
CA PHE A 524 27.79 19.49 -31.06
C PHE A 524 28.09 20.01 -32.48
N ILE A 525 28.84 21.12 -32.56
CA ILE A 525 29.25 21.72 -33.83
C ILE A 525 30.30 20.83 -34.53
N ASP A 526 30.05 20.50 -35.79
CA ASP A 526 31.01 19.79 -36.66
C ASP A 526 32.38 20.51 -36.69
N GLY A 527 33.46 19.74 -36.47
CA GLY A 527 34.82 20.25 -36.35
C GLY A 527 35.13 21.03 -35.06
N ARG A 528 34.19 21.12 -34.11
CA ARG A 528 34.40 21.69 -32.76
C ARG A 528 33.96 20.72 -31.65
N THR A 529 34.12 19.42 -31.92
CA THR A 529 33.87 18.33 -30.98
C THR A 529 34.99 17.30 -31.06
N ALA A 530 35.24 16.62 -29.95
CA ALA A 530 36.25 15.59 -29.82
C ALA A 530 35.77 14.51 -28.86
N ALA A 531 36.23 13.28 -29.09
CA ALA A 531 36.02 12.20 -28.13
C ALA A 531 36.87 12.48 -26.88
N VAL A 532 36.38 12.08 -25.71
CA VAL A 532 37.15 12.10 -24.46
C VAL A 532 37.78 10.73 -24.32
N VAL A 533 39.11 10.66 -24.50
CA VAL A 533 39.88 9.43 -24.33
C VAL A 533 40.74 9.57 -23.09
N ILE A 534 40.49 8.75 -22.08
CA ILE A 534 41.23 8.74 -20.81
C ILE A 534 41.97 7.41 -20.70
N ASP A 535 43.29 7.47 -20.50
CA ASP A 535 44.19 6.29 -20.40
C ASP A 535 44.07 5.31 -21.58
N GLY A 536 43.70 5.83 -22.75
CA GLY A 536 43.56 5.08 -24.00
C GLY A 536 42.15 4.52 -24.28
N GLU A 537 41.18 4.75 -23.39
CA GLU A 537 39.79 4.32 -23.55
C GLU A 537 38.88 5.50 -23.89
N GLU A 538 38.04 5.36 -24.91
CA GLU A 538 37.03 6.36 -25.27
C GLU A 538 35.85 6.26 -24.31
N VAL A 539 35.63 7.32 -23.52
CA VAL A 539 34.72 7.30 -22.36
C VAL A 539 33.70 8.45 -22.39
N GLY A 540 33.73 9.30 -23.41
CA GLY A 540 32.85 10.47 -23.46
C GLY A 540 33.07 11.42 -24.63
N VAL A 541 32.53 12.63 -24.51
CA VAL A 541 32.56 13.68 -25.54
C VAL A 541 32.81 15.06 -24.94
N VAL A 542 33.50 15.94 -25.69
CA VAL A 542 33.70 17.35 -25.35
C VAL A 542 33.55 18.22 -26.59
N GLY A 543 32.81 19.33 -26.50
CA GLY A 543 32.49 20.14 -27.66
C GLY A 543 31.79 21.46 -27.36
N GLU A 544 31.55 22.25 -28.42
CA GLU A 544 30.60 23.37 -28.41
C GLU A 544 29.22 22.87 -28.86
N LEU A 545 28.17 23.11 -28.08
CA LEU A 545 26.81 22.68 -28.42
C LEU A 545 26.37 23.27 -29.77
N HIS A 546 25.69 22.45 -30.56
CA HIS A 546 25.21 22.85 -31.88
C HIS A 546 24.19 24.00 -31.74
N PRO A 547 24.20 25.03 -32.62
CA PRO A 547 23.24 26.13 -32.57
C PRO A 547 21.77 25.69 -32.58
N LYS A 548 21.47 24.53 -33.17
CA LYS A 548 20.14 23.91 -33.11
C LYS A 548 19.76 23.60 -31.65
N VAL A 549 20.57 22.83 -30.93
CA VAL A 549 20.36 22.49 -29.51
C VAL A 549 20.25 23.76 -28.66
N ILE A 550 21.14 24.73 -28.86
CA ILE A 550 21.10 26.02 -28.16
C ILE A 550 19.74 26.73 -28.34
N VAL A 551 19.24 26.78 -29.58
CA VAL A 551 17.96 27.43 -29.90
C VAL A 551 16.77 26.62 -29.38
N GLU A 552 16.80 25.29 -29.48
CA GLU A 552 15.74 24.43 -28.94
C GLU A 552 15.58 24.61 -27.43
N HIS A 553 16.66 24.93 -26.70
CA HIS A 553 16.66 25.19 -25.25
C HIS A 553 16.58 26.68 -24.87
N ASP A 554 16.12 27.56 -25.76
CA ASP A 554 15.95 28.99 -25.53
C ASP A 554 17.22 29.70 -25.00
N LEU A 555 18.40 29.19 -25.34
CA LEU A 555 19.68 29.76 -24.95
C LEU A 555 20.17 30.78 -25.98
N GLU A 556 20.67 31.93 -25.51
CA GLU A 556 21.16 33.01 -26.37
C GLU A 556 22.69 33.09 -26.44
N LEU A 557 23.39 32.28 -25.64
CA LEU A 557 24.85 32.30 -25.52
C LEU A 557 25.46 30.97 -25.99
N PRO A 558 26.71 30.99 -26.47
CA PRO A 558 27.50 29.78 -26.67
C PRO A 558 27.61 28.96 -25.39
N VAL A 559 27.52 27.64 -25.53
CA VAL A 559 27.73 26.66 -24.46
C VAL A 559 28.78 25.67 -24.92
N ALA A 560 29.86 25.55 -24.15
CA ALA A 560 30.83 24.48 -24.29
C ALA A 560 30.59 23.45 -23.20
N ALA A 561 30.71 22.16 -23.51
CA ALA A 561 30.34 21.10 -22.59
C ALA A 561 31.25 19.88 -22.72
N PHE A 562 31.29 19.06 -21.68
CA PHE A 562 31.85 17.71 -21.73
C PHE A 562 31.02 16.75 -20.88
N GLU A 563 31.03 15.48 -21.24
CA GLU A 563 30.51 14.38 -20.43
C GLU A 563 31.35 13.12 -20.64
N PHE A 564 31.63 12.37 -19.57
CA PHE A 564 32.34 11.09 -19.63
C PHE A 564 31.99 10.17 -18.45
N ASP A 565 32.27 8.87 -18.58
CA ASP A 565 32.09 7.89 -17.50
C ASP A 565 33.04 8.16 -16.31
N LEU A 566 32.50 8.33 -15.10
CA LEU A 566 33.25 8.60 -13.88
C LEU A 566 34.32 7.54 -13.59
N SER A 567 34.04 6.27 -13.91
CA SER A 567 34.96 5.15 -13.63
C SER A 567 36.30 5.28 -14.35
N ALA A 568 36.37 6.11 -15.39
CA ALA A 568 37.61 6.43 -16.09
C ALA A 568 38.64 7.20 -15.23
N LEU A 569 38.26 7.71 -14.05
CA LEU A 569 39.15 8.40 -13.10
C LEU A 569 39.46 7.58 -11.84
N ALA A 570 39.09 6.30 -11.81
CA ALA A 570 39.12 5.46 -10.61
C ALA A 570 40.52 5.05 -10.12
#